data_AF-A0A964VKP1-F1
#
_entry.id   AF-A0A964VKP1-F1
#
_cell.length_a   1.000
_cell.length_b   1.000
_cell.length_c   1.000
_cell.angle_alpha   90.00
_cell.angle_beta   90.00
_cell.angle_gamma   90.00
#
_symmetry.space_group_name_H-M   'P 1'
#
loop_
_entity.id
_entity.type
_entity.pdbx_description
1 polymer ?
#
loop_
_entity_poly.entity_id
_entity_poly.type
_entity_poly.pdbx_seq_one_letter_code
_entity_poly.pdbx_strand_id
1 'polypeptide(L)'
;MTANVGRPDAFVICTQIFVTAAMHTDNNLIVGTKLRVAIDDIAFGGEGVGRAGEFVVFVPFVLVGEEAEVEITEVKRRFARARLIGIIKPSPNRVVPLCPYFGACGGCQYQHVAYPVQLELKRKQITDLFERVGGFTEAVVDPVEPCPQPYGYRNRIMVRSQWDKFKQALNIGFLRADSRLVVDIEECKIAEPLLNIEVQEVRKNPPPKGGIKVAMRVPPEGWEVPRDSFFQNNFHLLPKLVDVVRERVRSSGVRHLVDVYCGVGFFSVELADLVESFIGVELDKMAVEAARRNATNHHRLNGEYLLGRAEDLLPSIMTRFPPKETVVILDPPRTGCLKESLDLLRQVRPAQILYISCHPATLARDLSLLCAEGMYSLSRVTPLDMFPQTQHVECVADLREGLASSPKLEAVPCCPRLDSIATLNP
;
A
#
# COMPACT_ATOMS: atom_id res chain seq x y z
N MET A 1 -17.00 -52.66 -77.47
CA MET A 1 -18.03 -52.20 -76.50
C MET A 1 -17.29 -51.95 -75.19
N THR A 2 -16.71 -50.75 -75.07
CA THR A 2 -17.26 -49.56 -74.39
C THR A 2 -17.13 -49.66 -72.88
N ALA A 3 -16.34 -48.73 -72.39
CA ALA A 3 -16.02 -48.51 -70.99
C ALA A 3 -17.10 -47.66 -70.29
N ASN A 4 -17.06 -47.78 -68.96
CA ASN A 4 -17.23 -46.71 -67.98
C ASN A 4 -18.64 -46.29 -67.53
N VAL A 5 -18.64 -45.79 -66.28
CA VAL A 5 -19.50 -44.78 -65.64
C VAL A 5 -20.56 -45.26 -64.62
N GLY A 6 -20.26 -44.91 -63.37
CA GLY A 6 -21.13 -44.07 -62.52
C GLY A 6 -21.59 -44.72 -61.21
N ARG A 7 -21.69 -44.04 -60.06
CA ARG A 7 -21.18 -42.79 -59.49
C ARG A 7 -21.63 -42.80 -58.00
N PRO A 8 -21.06 -41.97 -57.12
CA PRO A 8 -21.30 -41.92 -55.67
C PRO A 8 -22.22 -40.75 -55.23
N ASP A 9 -22.35 -40.59 -53.91
CA ASP A 9 -22.35 -39.33 -53.14
C ASP A 9 -23.52 -39.05 -52.19
N ALA A 10 -23.09 -38.72 -50.97
CA ALA A 10 -23.85 -38.24 -49.84
C ALA A 10 -24.28 -36.79 -50.06
N PHE A 11 -25.50 -36.47 -49.61
CA PHE A 11 -26.02 -35.10 -49.60
C PHE A 11 -26.21 -34.60 -48.16
N VAL A 12 -25.67 -33.40 -47.97
CA VAL A 12 -25.66 -32.54 -46.80
C VAL A 12 -27.04 -31.94 -46.55
N ILE A 13 -27.48 -31.87 -45.30
CA ILE A 13 -28.44 -30.85 -44.86
C ILE A 13 -27.87 -30.12 -43.64
N CYS A 14 -27.65 -28.83 -43.85
CA CYS A 14 -27.17 -27.82 -42.93
C CYS A 14 -28.33 -27.38 -42.02
N THR A 15 -28.12 -27.39 -40.71
CA THR A 15 -28.99 -26.67 -39.77
C THR A 15 -28.14 -25.70 -38.98
N GLN A 16 -28.21 -24.43 -39.38
CA GLN A 16 -27.68 -23.29 -38.65
C GLN A 16 -28.33 -23.21 -37.27
N ILE A 17 -27.55 -23.40 -36.20
CA ILE A 17 -27.96 -23.01 -34.86
C ILE A 17 -27.57 -21.54 -34.68
N PHE A 18 -28.56 -20.67 -34.85
CA PHE A 18 -28.52 -19.30 -34.36
C PHE A 18 -28.42 -19.35 -32.82
N VAL A 19 -27.29 -18.96 -32.26
CA VAL A 19 -27.20 -18.61 -30.83
C VAL A 19 -27.70 -17.18 -30.70
N THR A 20 -29.01 -17.04 -30.49
CA THR A 20 -29.63 -15.79 -30.05
C THR A 20 -29.14 -15.46 -28.64
N ALA A 21 -28.60 -14.25 -28.48
CA ALA A 21 -28.35 -13.62 -27.19
C ALA A 21 -29.66 -13.52 -26.40
N ALA A 22 -29.84 -14.40 -25.44
CA ALA A 22 -30.87 -14.25 -24.42
C ALA A 22 -30.26 -13.47 -23.26
N MET A 23 -30.66 -12.20 -23.14
CA MET A 23 -30.62 -11.51 -21.85
C MET A 23 -31.60 -12.22 -20.93
N HIS A 24 -31.07 -13.04 -20.01
CA HIS A 24 -31.83 -13.58 -18.89
C HIS A 24 -31.39 -12.88 -17.61
N THR A 25 -32.29 -12.02 -17.14
CA THR A 25 -32.30 -11.46 -15.79
C THR A 25 -32.88 -12.50 -14.83
N ASP A 26 -32.01 -13.33 -14.25
CA ASP A 26 -32.29 -14.09 -13.02
C ASP A 26 -30.99 -14.16 -12.22
N ASN A 27 -30.85 -13.22 -11.29
CA ASN A 27 -29.55 -12.75 -10.82
C ASN A 27 -29.00 -13.56 -9.62
N ASN A 28 -28.84 -14.88 -9.80
CA ASN A 28 -27.98 -15.68 -8.94
C ASN A 28 -26.63 -15.84 -9.63
N LEU A 29 -25.72 -14.89 -9.39
CA LEU A 29 -24.31 -15.10 -9.72
C LEU A 29 -23.79 -16.34 -8.98
N ILE A 30 -23.24 -17.30 -9.72
CA ILE A 30 -22.67 -18.54 -9.19
C ILE A 30 -21.15 -18.54 -9.41
N VAL A 31 -20.40 -19.09 -8.47
CA VAL A 31 -18.95 -19.29 -8.62
C VAL A 31 -18.65 -20.15 -9.86
N GLY A 32 -17.69 -19.73 -10.67
CA GLY A 32 -17.35 -20.33 -11.96
C GLY A 32 -18.06 -19.70 -13.16
N THR A 33 -19.04 -18.81 -12.94
CA THR A 33 -19.70 -18.08 -14.03
C THR A 33 -18.69 -17.18 -14.74
N LYS A 34 -18.64 -17.27 -16.08
CA LYS A 34 -17.86 -16.36 -16.91
C LYS A 34 -18.75 -15.28 -17.48
N LEU A 35 -18.31 -14.03 -17.38
CA LEU A 35 -19.05 -12.89 -17.92
C LEU A 35 -18.09 -11.78 -18.38
N ARG A 36 -18.64 -10.86 -19.17
CA ARG A 36 -17.97 -9.62 -19.55
C ARG A 36 -18.32 -8.53 -18.57
N VAL A 37 -17.32 -7.80 -18.12
CA VAL A 37 -17.48 -6.71 -17.15
C VAL A 37 -16.75 -5.48 -17.69
N ALA A 38 -17.47 -4.37 -17.81
CA ALA A 38 -16.89 -3.06 -18.01
C ALA A 38 -16.37 -2.52 -16.68
N ILE A 39 -15.18 -1.91 -16.70
CA ILE A 39 -14.52 -1.40 -15.50
C ILE A 39 -14.69 0.11 -15.42
N ASP A 40 -15.44 0.55 -14.40
CA ASP A 40 -15.86 1.93 -14.22
C ASP A 40 -14.98 2.70 -13.24
N ASP A 41 -14.41 2.02 -12.24
CA ASP A 41 -13.57 2.62 -11.20
C ASP A 41 -12.53 1.62 -10.68
N ILE A 42 -11.61 2.07 -9.84
CA ILE A 42 -10.62 1.27 -9.13
C ILE A 42 -10.81 1.49 -7.63
N ALA A 43 -11.13 0.42 -6.90
CA ALA A 43 -11.26 0.47 -5.46
C ALA A 43 -9.89 0.61 -4.77
N PHE A 44 -9.90 1.08 -3.51
CA PHE A 44 -8.75 0.93 -2.63
C PHE A 44 -8.40 -0.55 -2.50
N GLY A 45 -7.17 -0.93 -2.82
CA GLY A 45 -6.86 -2.34 -3.09
C GLY A 45 -6.23 -2.55 -4.47
N GLY A 46 -6.54 -1.66 -5.41
CA GLY A 46 -6.16 -1.81 -6.82
C GLY A 46 -7.04 -2.76 -7.62
N GLU A 47 -8.17 -3.20 -7.07
CA GLU A 47 -9.18 -3.99 -7.78
C GLU A 47 -10.08 -3.06 -8.59
N GLY A 48 -10.32 -3.38 -9.85
CA GLY A 48 -11.33 -2.73 -10.67
C GLY A 48 -12.73 -3.06 -10.19
N VAL A 49 -13.60 -2.08 -10.34
CA VAL A 49 -15.00 -2.12 -9.97
C VAL A 49 -15.82 -2.08 -11.25
N GLY A 50 -16.59 -3.13 -11.48
CA GLY A 50 -17.60 -3.17 -12.53
C GLY A 50 -18.92 -3.70 -11.99
N ARG A 51 -19.91 -3.83 -12.86
CA ARG A 51 -21.27 -4.27 -12.49
C ARG A 51 -21.76 -5.41 -13.37
N ALA A 52 -22.49 -6.34 -12.73
CA ALA A 52 -23.25 -7.40 -13.39
C ALA A 52 -24.69 -7.36 -12.86
N GLY A 53 -25.55 -6.63 -13.56
CA GLY A 53 -26.86 -6.23 -13.04
C GLY A 53 -26.70 -5.37 -11.78
N GLU A 54 -27.31 -5.79 -10.67
CA GLU A 54 -27.21 -5.07 -9.39
C GLU A 54 -25.93 -5.38 -8.58
N PHE A 55 -25.16 -6.40 -8.95
CA PHE A 55 -23.98 -6.80 -8.20
C PHE A 55 -22.76 -5.99 -8.60
N VAL A 56 -22.03 -5.52 -7.58
CA VAL A 56 -20.67 -4.98 -7.76
C VAL A 56 -19.71 -6.16 -7.89
N VAL A 57 -18.88 -6.15 -8.94
CA VAL A 57 -17.88 -7.18 -9.21
C VAL A 57 -16.50 -6.56 -9.07
N PHE A 58 -15.70 -7.07 -8.14
CA PHE A 58 -14.29 -6.71 -7.98
C PHE A 58 -13.42 -7.62 -8.84
N VAL A 59 -12.56 -7.01 -9.66
CA VAL A 59 -11.69 -7.71 -10.62
C VAL A 59 -10.26 -7.21 -10.41
N PRO A 60 -9.28 -8.08 -10.12
CA PRO A 60 -7.88 -7.66 -10.04
C PRO A 60 -7.28 -7.49 -11.44
N PHE A 61 -6.20 -6.71 -11.53
CA PHE A 61 -5.37 -6.57 -12.73
C PHE A 61 -6.06 -5.95 -13.96
N VAL A 62 -7.02 -5.06 -13.72
CA VAL A 62 -7.78 -4.31 -14.73
C VAL A 62 -7.66 -2.80 -14.51
N LEU A 63 -8.01 -2.03 -15.55
CA LEU A 63 -8.01 -0.57 -15.56
C LEU A 63 -9.38 0.01 -15.90
N VAL A 64 -9.61 1.25 -15.48
CA VAL A 64 -10.81 2.01 -15.89
C VAL A 64 -10.86 2.14 -17.42
N GLY A 65 -12.08 1.98 -17.96
CA GLY A 65 -12.35 2.04 -19.40
C GLY A 65 -12.12 0.73 -20.14
N GLU A 66 -11.73 -0.33 -19.44
CA GLU A 66 -11.57 -1.67 -20.01
C GLU A 66 -12.86 -2.46 -20.04
N GLU A 67 -12.93 -3.38 -21.00
CA GLU A 67 -13.87 -4.50 -20.98
C GLU A 67 -13.07 -5.80 -20.78
N ALA A 68 -13.40 -6.53 -19.72
CA ALA A 68 -12.68 -7.74 -19.32
C ALA A 68 -13.61 -8.96 -19.33
N GLU A 69 -13.08 -10.09 -19.78
CA GLU A 69 -13.68 -11.40 -19.52
C GLU A 69 -13.19 -11.89 -18.15
N VAL A 70 -14.13 -12.22 -17.27
CA VAL A 70 -13.83 -12.59 -15.88
C VAL A 70 -14.60 -13.84 -15.47
N GLU A 71 -14.07 -14.56 -14.48
CA GLU A 71 -14.73 -15.71 -13.87
C GLU A 71 -14.97 -15.45 -12.39
N ILE A 72 -16.21 -15.59 -11.94
CA ILE A 72 -16.58 -15.38 -10.54
C ILE A 72 -15.91 -16.40 -9.64
N THR A 73 -15.19 -15.94 -8.62
CA THR A 73 -14.49 -16.78 -7.64
C THR A 73 -15.18 -16.77 -6.28
N GLU A 74 -15.91 -15.70 -5.96
CA GLU A 74 -16.60 -15.54 -4.68
C GLU A 74 -17.86 -14.71 -4.85
N VAL A 75 -18.94 -15.10 -4.19
CA VAL A 75 -20.20 -14.34 -4.15
C VAL A 75 -20.56 -14.06 -2.69
N LYS A 76 -20.85 -12.79 -2.39
CA LYS A 76 -21.34 -12.31 -1.10
C LYS A 76 -22.71 -11.65 -1.30
N ARG A 77 -23.33 -11.25 -0.18
CA ARG A 77 -24.68 -10.66 -0.17
C ARG A 77 -24.86 -9.45 -1.10
N ARG A 78 -23.80 -8.64 -1.32
CA ARG A 78 -23.89 -7.36 -2.07
C ARG A 78 -22.81 -7.19 -3.14
N PHE A 79 -21.87 -8.12 -3.23
CA PHE A 79 -20.77 -8.03 -4.18
C PHE A 79 -20.24 -9.42 -4.52
N ALA A 80 -19.55 -9.51 -5.64
CA ALA A 80 -18.80 -10.68 -6.06
C ALA A 80 -17.33 -10.31 -6.28
N ARG A 81 -16.45 -11.29 -6.19
CA ARG A 81 -15.08 -11.20 -6.69
C ARG A 81 -14.93 -12.11 -7.89
N ALA A 82 -14.12 -11.68 -8.84
CA ALA A 82 -13.81 -12.43 -10.03
C ALA A 82 -12.30 -12.49 -10.25
N ARG A 83 -11.84 -13.53 -10.94
CA ARG A 83 -10.49 -13.57 -11.52
C ARG A 83 -10.56 -13.11 -12.97
N LEU A 84 -9.55 -12.35 -13.40
CA LEU A 84 -9.39 -11.97 -14.80
C LEU A 84 -9.07 -13.21 -15.66
N ILE A 85 -9.82 -13.40 -16.75
CA ILE A 85 -9.50 -14.38 -17.80
C ILE A 85 -8.73 -13.69 -18.93
N GLY A 86 -9.23 -12.54 -19.38
CA GLY A 86 -8.63 -11.81 -20.49
C GLY A 86 -9.20 -10.40 -20.66
N ILE A 87 -8.47 -9.57 -21.38
CA ILE A 87 -8.89 -8.21 -21.72
C ILE A 87 -9.45 -8.24 -23.15
N ILE A 88 -10.72 -7.84 -23.28
CA ILE A 88 -11.43 -7.77 -24.57
C ILE A 88 -11.15 -6.42 -25.21
N LYS A 89 -11.28 -5.34 -24.43
CA LYS A 89 -10.99 -3.97 -24.85
C LYS A 89 -9.98 -3.36 -23.87
N PRO A 90 -8.70 -3.20 -24.28
CA PRO A 90 -7.69 -2.63 -23.40
C PRO A 90 -7.81 -1.11 -23.27
N SER A 91 -7.41 -0.59 -22.12
CA SER A 91 -7.22 0.83 -21.90
C SER A 91 -5.96 1.30 -22.64
N PRO A 92 -5.91 2.53 -23.19
CA PRO A 92 -4.67 3.08 -23.75
C PRO A 92 -3.53 3.16 -22.73
N ASN A 93 -3.85 3.14 -21.43
CA ASN A 93 -2.89 3.19 -20.34
C ASN A 93 -2.42 1.80 -19.87
N ARG A 94 -2.91 0.71 -20.50
CA ARG A 94 -2.43 -0.65 -20.23
C ARG A 94 -1.06 -0.84 -20.87
N VAL A 95 -0.11 -1.32 -20.08
CA VAL A 95 1.23 -1.71 -20.54
C VAL A 95 1.47 -3.19 -20.31
N VAL A 96 2.43 -3.74 -21.03
CA VAL A 96 2.88 -5.14 -20.81
C VAL A 96 3.74 -5.18 -19.55
N PRO A 97 3.40 -5.99 -18.54
CA PRO A 97 4.22 -6.16 -17.34
C PRO A 97 5.63 -6.65 -17.68
N LEU A 98 6.65 -6.04 -17.04
CA LEU A 98 8.05 -6.47 -17.19
C LEU A 98 8.32 -7.83 -16.51
N CYS A 99 7.59 -8.14 -15.43
CA CYS A 99 7.77 -9.38 -14.68
C CYS A 99 6.93 -10.51 -15.29
N PRO A 100 7.55 -11.66 -15.65
CA PRO A 100 6.82 -12.81 -16.20
C PRO A 100 5.90 -13.47 -15.17
N TYR A 101 6.11 -13.21 -13.87
CA TYR A 101 5.30 -13.76 -12.78
C TYR A 101 4.12 -12.84 -12.38
N PHE A 102 3.96 -11.68 -13.04
CA PHE A 102 2.88 -10.75 -12.75
C PHE A 102 1.50 -11.42 -12.95
N GLY A 103 0.53 -11.10 -12.09
CA GLY A 103 -0.78 -11.75 -12.07
C GLY A 103 -0.83 -13.04 -11.24
N ALA A 104 0.26 -13.81 -11.19
CA ALA A 104 0.38 -14.98 -10.32
C ALA A 104 1.00 -14.62 -8.96
N CYS A 105 2.10 -13.87 -8.96
CA CYS A 105 2.79 -13.42 -7.75
C CYS A 105 2.01 -12.30 -7.05
N GLY A 106 1.82 -12.41 -5.73
CA GLY A 106 1.11 -11.41 -4.93
C GLY A 106 1.92 -10.14 -4.61
N GLY A 107 3.15 -10.02 -5.15
CA GLY A 107 4.06 -8.92 -4.82
C GLY A 107 3.76 -7.59 -5.52
N CYS A 108 3.08 -7.60 -6.67
CA CYS A 108 2.82 -6.40 -7.47
C CYS A 108 1.36 -6.40 -7.95
N GLN A 109 0.76 -5.21 -8.02
CA GLN A 109 -0.63 -5.02 -8.45
C GLN A 109 -0.72 -4.19 -9.73
N TYR A 110 0.26 -3.32 -10.02
CA TYR A 110 0.13 -2.28 -11.04
C TYR A 110 1.10 -2.38 -12.23
N GLN A 111 1.87 -3.47 -12.41
CA GLN A 111 2.81 -3.56 -13.55
C GLN A 111 2.14 -3.52 -14.93
N HIS A 112 0.83 -3.75 -15.00
CA HIS A 112 0.04 -3.63 -16.21
C HIS A 112 -0.47 -2.20 -16.48
N VAL A 113 -0.09 -1.23 -15.64
CA VAL A 113 -0.54 0.16 -15.67
C VAL A 113 0.64 1.06 -15.99
N ALA A 114 0.47 1.98 -16.96
CA ALA A 114 1.47 2.99 -17.27
C ALA A 114 1.85 3.78 -16.01
N TYR A 115 3.15 4.03 -15.81
CA TYR A 115 3.65 4.57 -14.55
C TYR A 115 3.01 5.90 -14.10
N PRO A 116 2.82 6.91 -14.97
CA PRO A 116 2.13 8.15 -14.59
C PRO A 116 0.71 7.89 -14.04
N VAL A 117 0.00 6.93 -14.62
CA VAL A 117 -1.36 6.56 -14.19
C VAL A 117 -1.34 5.84 -12.84
N GLN A 118 -0.26 5.13 -12.48
CA GLN A 118 -0.11 4.59 -11.12
C GLN A 118 -0.09 5.71 -10.08
N LEU A 119 0.57 6.83 -10.38
CA LEU A 119 0.66 7.98 -9.46
C LEU A 119 -0.71 8.65 -9.30
N GLU A 120 -1.45 8.84 -10.40
CA GLU A 120 -2.82 9.35 -10.39
C GLU A 120 -3.76 8.46 -9.57
N LEU A 121 -3.70 7.14 -9.78
CA LEU A 121 -4.49 6.17 -9.03
C LEU A 121 -4.17 6.22 -7.53
N LYS A 122 -2.89 6.31 -7.15
CA LYS A 122 -2.48 6.43 -5.74
C LYS A 122 -2.99 7.72 -5.12
N ARG A 123 -2.87 8.84 -5.83
CA ARG A 123 -3.38 10.14 -5.37
C ARG A 123 -4.89 10.10 -5.16
N LYS A 124 -5.64 9.56 -6.13
CA LYS A 124 -7.09 9.40 -6.03
C LYS A 124 -7.46 8.54 -4.83
N GLN A 125 -6.80 7.39 -4.65
CA GLN A 125 -7.07 6.49 -3.51
C GLN A 125 -6.86 7.16 -2.15
N ILE A 126 -5.80 7.97 -2.01
CA ILE A 126 -5.56 8.75 -0.79
C ILE A 126 -6.66 9.79 -0.62
N THR A 127 -6.95 10.56 -1.66
CA THR A 127 -7.96 11.64 -1.64
C THR A 127 -9.33 11.09 -1.25
N ASP A 128 -9.80 10.03 -1.91
CA ASP A 128 -11.09 9.41 -1.63
C ASP A 128 -11.18 8.90 -0.18
N LEU A 129 -10.08 8.43 0.41
CA LEU A 129 -10.04 7.98 1.81
C LEU A 129 -10.04 9.17 2.78
N PHE A 130 -9.32 10.23 2.45
CA PHE A 130 -9.23 11.43 3.27
C PHE A 130 -10.56 12.17 3.32
N GLU A 131 -11.31 12.21 2.21
CA GLU A 131 -12.66 12.77 2.17
C GLU A 131 -13.65 11.90 2.96
N ARG A 132 -13.67 10.58 2.71
CA ARG A 132 -14.67 9.67 3.32
C ARG A 132 -14.44 9.35 4.79
N VAL A 133 -13.18 9.21 5.19
CA VAL A 133 -12.80 8.75 6.55
C VAL A 133 -12.22 9.90 7.37
N GLY A 134 -11.38 10.73 6.76
CA GLY A 134 -10.67 11.81 7.45
C GLY A 134 -11.45 13.11 7.58
N GLY A 135 -12.45 13.35 6.71
CA GLY A 135 -13.16 14.62 6.60
C GLY A 135 -12.29 15.76 6.05
N PHE A 136 -11.23 15.43 5.30
CA PHE A 136 -10.33 16.40 4.67
C PHE A 136 -10.60 16.50 3.17
N THR A 137 -10.48 17.69 2.59
CA THR A 137 -10.62 17.90 1.13
C THR A 137 -9.36 17.52 0.37
N GLU A 138 -9.47 17.25 -0.94
CA GLU A 138 -8.31 17.01 -1.83
C GLU A 138 -7.23 18.10 -1.76
N ALA A 139 -7.60 19.33 -1.42
CA ALA A 139 -6.69 20.48 -1.39
C ALA A 139 -5.45 20.30 -0.50
N VAL A 140 -5.52 19.42 0.52
CA VAL A 140 -4.39 19.12 1.41
C VAL A 140 -3.47 18.04 0.87
N VAL A 141 -3.86 17.31 -0.18
CA VAL A 141 -3.11 16.17 -0.74
C VAL A 141 -2.33 16.61 -1.98
N ASP A 142 -1.01 16.61 -1.86
CA ASP A 142 -0.11 16.95 -2.97
C ASP A 142 -0.10 15.83 -4.04
N PRO A 143 0.38 16.12 -5.26
CA PRO A 143 0.72 15.07 -6.22
C PRO A 143 1.69 14.04 -5.61
N VAL A 144 1.59 12.79 -6.05
CA VAL A 144 2.50 11.72 -5.59
C VAL A 144 3.89 11.97 -6.15
N GLU A 145 4.88 12.05 -5.26
CA GLU A 145 6.28 12.13 -5.65
C GLU A 145 6.71 10.84 -6.34
N PRO A 146 7.12 10.89 -7.62
CA PRO A 146 7.46 9.71 -8.39
C PRO A 146 8.77 9.10 -7.90
N CYS A 147 8.86 7.78 -7.93
CA CYS A 147 10.13 7.09 -7.81
C CYS A 147 10.96 7.30 -9.09
N PRO A 148 12.19 7.83 -9.00
CA PRO A 148 13.08 7.96 -10.16
C PRO A 148 13.34 6.62 -10.87
N GLN A 149 13.30 5.53 -10.11
CA GLN A 149 13.59 4.19 -10.57
C GLN A 149 12.48 3.21 -10.12
N PRO A 150 11.44 3.00 -10.94
CA PRO A 150 10.25 2.23 -10.54
C PRO A 150 10.43 0.69 -10.58
N TYR A 151 11.64 0.22 -10.88
CA TYR A 151 12.07 -1.19 -10.87
C TYR A 151 13.46 -1.30 -10.25
N GLY A 152 13.83 -2.47 -9.73
CA GLY A 152 15.13 -2.65 -9.08
C GLY A 152 15.32 -1.89 -7.76
N TYR A 153 14.28 -1.27 -7.21
CA TYR A 153 14.40 -0.37 -6.06
C TYR A 153 14.38 -1.08 -4.70
N ARG A 154 13.80 -2.29 -4.65
CA ARG A 154 13.44 -2.95 -3.39
C ARG A 154 14.67 -3.62 -2.79
N ASN A 155 15.21 -3.01 -1.75
CA ASN A 155 16.45 -3.43 -1.09
C ASN A 155 16.29 -4.57 -0.08
N ARG A 156 15.05 -4.99 0.24
CA ARG A 156 14.77 -6.14 1.12
C ARG A 156 13.66 -7.00 0.55
N ILE A 157 13.94 -8.28 0.41
CA ILE A 157 12.97 -9.30 0.01
C ILE A 157 13.02 -10.51 0.96
N MET A 158 11.90 -11.22 1.03
CA MET A 158 11.79 -12.43 1.83
C MET A 158 11.14 -13.52 0.99
N VAL A 159 11.95 -14.44 0.48
CA VAL A 159 11.45 -15.58 -0.29
C VAL A 159 11.04 -16.70 0.66
N ARG A 160 10.10 -17.53 0.20
CA ARG A 160 9.58 -18.69 0.91
C ARG A 160 9.88 -19.95 0.12
N SER A 161 10.30 -21.00 0.80
CA SER A 161 10.34 -22.34 0.24
C SER A 161 8.99 -23.04 0.42
N GLN A 162 8.58 -23.86 -0.55
CA GLN A 162 7.42 -24.74 -0.44
C GLN A 162 7.67 -26.02 -1.22
N TRP A 163 7.43 -27.18 -0.60
CA TRP A 163 7.55 -28.46 -1.28
C TRP A 163 6.40 -28.67 -2.26
N ASP A 164 6.75 -28.95 -3.51
CA ASP A 164 5.82 -29.32 -4.57
C ASP A 164 5.89 -30.83 -4.80
N LYS A 165 4.80 -31.53 -4.43
CA LYS A 165 4.70 -32.99 -4.56
C LYS A 165 4.65 -33.46 -6.01
N PHE A 166 4.20 -32.64 -6.95
CA PHE A 166 4.10 -33.04 -8.35
C PHE A 166 5.45 -32.88 -9.05
N LYS A 167 6.15 -31.77 -8.78
CA LYS A 167 7.50 -31.53 -9.30
C LYS A 167 8.59 -32.31 -8.58
N GLN A 168 8.30 -32.85 -7.38
CA GLN A 168 9.30 -33.42 -6.47
C GLN A 168 10.46 -32.44 -6.20
N ALA A 169 10.13 -31.15 -6.05
CA ALA A 169 11.10 -30.07 -5.90
C ALA A 169 10.54 -28.95 -4.98
N LEU A 170 11.41 -28.06 -4.52
CA LEU A 170 11.01 -26.87 -3.77
C LEU A 170 10.69 -25.73 -4.75
N ASN A 171 9.49 -25.16 -4.63
CA ASN A 171 9.19 -23.83 -5.16
C ASN A 171 9.85 -22.80 -4.22
N ILE A 172 10.56 -21.83 -4.78
CA ILE A 172 11.23 -20.75 -4.07
C ILE A 172 10.78 -19.42 -4.67
N GLY A 173 10.13 -18.60 -3.86
CA GLY A 173 9.67 -17.30 -4.31
C GLY A 173 8.68 -16.66 -3.37
N PHE A 174 7.62 -16.06 -3.91
CA PHE A 174 6.64 -15.31 -3.13
C PHE A 174 5.28 -15.99 -3.10
N LEU A 175 4.42 -15.57 -2.17
CA LEU A 175 3.05 -16.06 -2.12
C LEU A 175 2.30 -15.65 -3.39
N ARG A 176 1.41 -16.53 -3.85
CA ARG A 176 0.47 -16.25 -4.92
C ARG A 176 -0.49 -15.12 -4.55
N ALA A 177 -1.02 -14.44 -5.55
CA ALA A 177 -2.05 -13.42 -5.36
C ALA A 177 -3.40 -14.01 -4.90
N ASP A 178 -3.69 -15.26 -5.28
CA ASP A 178 -4.98 -15.92 -5.09
C ASP A 178 -5.01 -16.95 -3.94
N SER A 179 -3.86 -17.28 -3.35
CA SER A 179 -3.73 -18.40 -2.42
C SER A 179 -2.45 -18.30 -1.59
N ARG A 180 -2.28 -19.22 -0.63
CA ARG A 180 -1.08 -19.30 0.22
C ARG A 180 0.03 -20.18 -0.38
N LEU A 181 -0.07 -20.56 -1.64
CA LEU A 181 0.98 -21.30 -2.33
C LEU A 181 2.09 -20.36 -2.78
N VAL A 182 3.27 -20.92 -3.05
CA VAL A 182 4.44 -20.17 -3.51
C VAL A 182 4.52 -20.20 -5.03
N VAL A 183 4.63 -19.02 -5.65
CA VAL A 183 5.08 -18.89 -7.03
C VAL A 183 6.58 -19.11 -7.05
N ASP A 184 7.00 -20.11 -7.80
CA ASP A 184 8.42 -20.35 -8.06
C ASP A 184 8.96 -19.27 -8.99
N ILE A 185 10.00 -18.55 -8.55
CA ILE A 185 10.60 -17.45 -9.32
C ILE A 185 12.11 -17.61 -9.45
N GLU A 186 12.65 -17.10 -10.54
CA GLU A 186 14.09 -16.97 -10.75
C GLU A 186 14.58 -15.56 -10.41
N GLU A 187 13.74 -14.55 -10.58
CA GLU A 187 14.08 -13.17 -10.32
C GLU A 187 12.85 -12.34 -9.95
N CYS A 188 13.09 -11.18 -9.37
CA CYS A 188 12.10 -10.18 -9.04
C CYS A 188 12.49 -8.84 -9.65
N LYS A 189 11.72 -8.36 -10.64
CA LYS A 189 12.03 -7.12 -11.37
C LYS A 189 12.00 -5.84 -10.53
N ILE A 190 11.31 -5.85 -9.40
CA ILE A 190 11.31 -4.71 -8.47
C ILE A 190 12.40 -4.81 -7.41
N ALA A 191 13.05 -5.97 -7.25
CA ALA A 191 14.14 -6.15 -6.28
C ALA A 191 15.47 -5.67 -6.86
N GLU A 192 16.31 -5.11 -5.98
CA GLU A 192 17.69 -4.75 -6.31
C GLU A 192 18.41 -5.89 -7.04
N PRO A 193 19.20 -5.63 -8.10
CA PRO A 193 19.87 -6.67 -8.87
C PRO A 193 20.72 -7.63 -8.02
N LEU A 194 21.37 -7.13 -6.97
CA LEU A 194 22.14 -7.95 -6.03
C LEU A 194 21.28 -9.01 -5.33
N LEU A 195 20.02 -8.69 -5.00
CA LEU A 195 19.11 -9.65 -4.38
C LEU A 195 18.70 -10.76 -5.35
N ASN A 196 18.68 -10.50 -6.66
CA ASN A 196 18.42 -11.54 -7.64
C ASN A 196 19.59 -12.53 -7.74
N ILE A 197 20.82 -12.08 -7.50
CA ILE A 197 21.98 -12.99 -7.35
C ILE A 197 21.80 -13.87 -6.11
N GLU A 198 21.40 -13.28 -4.98
CA GLU A 198 21.12 -14.04 -3.75
C GLU A 198 19.96 -15.02 -3.92
N VAL A 199 18.89 -14.66 -4.64
CA VAL A 199 17.79 -15.57 -4.96
C VAL A 199 18.32 -16.79 -5.73
N GLN A 200 19.20 -16.60 -6.71
CA GLN A 200 19.80 -17.71 -7.45
C GLN A 200 20.68 -18.59 -6.54
N GLU A 201 21.38 -18.00 -5.57
CA GLU A 201 22.15 -18.76 -4.59
C GLU A 201 21.26 -19.60 -3.67
N VAL A 202 20.14 -19.03 -3.20
CA VAL A 202 19.12 -19.76 -2.44
C VAL A 202 18.51 -20.89 -3.29
N ARG A 203 18.36 -20.71 -4.60
CA ARG A 203 17.86 -21.78 -5.49
C ARG A 203 18.88 -22.91 -5.66
N LYS A 204 20.17 -22.60 -5.77
CA LYS A 204 21.25 -23.60 -5.84
C LYS A 204 21.40 -24.36 -4.53
N ASN A 205 21.24 -23.67 -3.40
CA ASN A 205 21.39 -24.19 -2.05
C ASN A 205 20.10 -24.01 -1.25
N PRO A 206 19.02 -24.74 -1.61
CA PRO A 206 17.71 -24.50 -1.06
C PRO A 206 17.62 -24.90 0.42
N PRO A 207 16.73 -24.24 1.20
CA PRO A 207 16.48 -24.64 2.57
C PRO A 207 16.09 -26.12 2.67
N PRO A 208 16.46 -26.81 3.76
CA PRO A 208 16.31 -28.27 3.84
C PRO A 208 14.85 -28.76 3.85
N LYS A 209 13.88 -27.86 4.10
CA LYS A 209 12.44 -28.16 4.14
C LYS A 209 11.63 -26.99 3.57
N GLY A 210 10.40 -27.30 3.16
CA GLY A 210 9.39 -26.29 2.82
C GLY A 210 8.93 -25.49 4.05
N GLY A 211 8.40 -24.29 3.82
CA GLY A 211 7.89 -23.39 4.84
C GLY A 211 8.94 -22.44 5.46
N ILE A 212 10.20 -22.52 4.99
CA ILE A 212 11.29 -21.68 5.49
C ILE A 212 11.27 -20.33 4.76
N LYS A 213 11.45 -19.26 5.51
CA LYS A 213 11.61 -17.90 5.00
C LYS A 213 13.09 -17.56 4.94
N VAL A 214 13.55 -17.07 3.80
CA VAL A 214 14.92 -16.54 3.65
C VAL A 214 14.82 -15.05 3.40
N ALA A 215 15.25 -14.27 4.38
CA ALA A 215 15.31 -12.81 4.29
C ALA A 215 16.66 -12.38 3.71
N MET A 216 16.61 -11.58 2.66
CA MET A 216 17.76 -11.03 1.94
C MET A 216 17.66 -9.51 1.94
N ARG A 217 18.78 -8.82 2.06
CA ARG A 217 18.83 -7.36 2.17
C ARG A 217 20.13 -6.81 1.61
N VAL A 218 20.01 -5.78 0.76
CA VAL A 218 21.12 -4.88 0.45
C VAL A 218 21.25 -3.88 1.61
N PRO A 219 22.39 -3.88 2.34
CA PRO A 219 22.55 -2.99 3.47
C PRO A 219 22.54 -1.53 2.99
N PRO A 220 21.85 -0.62 3.72
CA PRO A 220 21.96 0.81 3.46
C PRO A 220 23.39 1.31 3.72
N GLU A 221 23.94 2.07 2.78
CA GLU A 221 25.28 2.64 2.92
C GLU A 221 25.34 3.62 4.09
N GLY A 222 26.37 3.51 4.93
CA GLY A 222 26.54 4.40 6.09
C GLY A 222 25.57 4.15 7.25
N TRP A 223 24.77 3.08 7.20
CA TRP A 223 23.79 2.75 8.24
C TRP A 223 24.03 1.36 8.80
N GLU A 224 24.12 1.28 10.13
CA GLU A 224 24.07 0.01 10.82
C GLU A 224 22.61 -0.37 11.06
N VAL A 225 22.21 -1.52 10.51
CA VAL A 225 20.86 -2.04 10.62
C VAL A 225 20.89 -3.50 11.01
N PRO A 226 20.41 -3.87 12.21
CA PRO A 226 20.30 -5.26 12.60
C PRO A 226 19.41 -6.03 11.61
N ARG A 227 19.71 -7.33 11.44
CA ARG A 227 19.12 -8.17 10.38
C ARG A 227 17.59 -8.06 10.28
N ASP A 228 16.92 -8.12 11.42
CA ASP A 228 15.47 -8.14 11.50
C ASP A 228 14.83 -6.75 11.65
N SER A 229 15.62 -5.74 12.02
CA SER A 229 15.16 -4.36 12.20
C SER A 229 14.66 -3.73 10.90
N PHE A 230 13.72 -2.81 11.00
CA PHE A 230 13.18 -2.11 9.85
C PHE A 230 14.16 -1.08 9.27
N PHE A 231 14.10 -0.89 7.95
CA PHE A 231 14.69 0.24 7.23
C PHE A 231 13.85 0.47 5.97
N GLN A 232 13.88 1.69 5.44
CA GLN A 232 13.11 2.05 4.26
C GLN A 232 13.52 1.21 3.04
N ASN A 233 12.53 0.71 2.30
CA ASN A 233 12.74 -0.33 1.27
C ASN A 233 13.22 0.20 -0.09
N ASN A 234 13.27 1.52 -0.28
CA ASN A 234 13.55 2.16 -1.56
C ASN A 234 14.59 3.27 -1.37
N PHE A 235 15.85 2.99 -1.72
CA PHE A 235 16.93 3.98 -1.57
C PHE A 235 16.84 5.13 -2.58
N HIS A 236 16.24 4.91 -3.76
CA HIS A 236 16.14 5.95 -4.79
C HIS A 236 15.21 7.10 -4.40
N LEU A 237 14.20 6.84 -3.57
CA LEU A 237 13.25 7.84 -3.12
C LEU A 237 13.49 8.30 -1.67
N LEU A 238 14.43 7.66 -0.97
CA LEU A 238 14.78 7.98 0.41
C LEU A 238 15.27 9.43 0.60
N PRO A 239 16.14 10.00 -0.26
CA PRO A 239 16.54 11.41 -0.15
C PRO A 239 15.35 12.35 -0.25
N LYS A 240 14.41 12.07 -1.16
CA LYS A 240 13.21 12.90 -1.35
C LYS A 240 12.26 12.82 -0.14
N LEU A 241 12.12 11.64 0.47
CA LEU A 241 11.39 11.49 1.74
C LEU A 241 12.01 12.38 2.83
N VAL A 242 13.33 12.33 2.97
CA VAL A 242 14.07 13.16 3.93
C VAL A 242 13.89 14.64 3.64
N ASP A 243 13.99 15.06 2.37
CA ASP A 243 13.80 16.46 1.97
C ASP A 243 12.40 16.98 2.34
N VAL A 244 11.35 16.20 2.07
CA VAL A 244 9.98 16.55 2.44
C VAL A 244 9.89 16.74 3.95
N VAL A 245 10.37 15.78 4.76
CA VAL A 245 10.32 15.87 6.23
C VAL A 245 11.13 17.08 6.73
N ARG A 246 12.35 17.29 6.20
CA ARG A 246 13.21 18.45 6.53
C ARG A 246 12.52 19.77 6.22
N GLU A 247 11.87 19.89 5.07
CA GLU A 247 11.11 21.09 4.69
C GLU A 247 9.99 21.39 5.71
N ARG A 248 9.22 20.37 6.10
CA ARG A 248 8.12 20.52 7.07
C ARG A 248 8.63 20.88 8.47
N VAL A 249 9.76 20.31 8.90
CA VAL A 249 10.40 20.70 10.18
C VAL A 249 10.89 22.14 10.11
N ARG A 250 11.59 22.55 9.05
CA ARG A 250 12.10 23.93 8.92
C ARG A 250 10.99 24.97 8.92
N SER A 251 9.86 24.70 8.28
CA SER A 251 8.72 25.63 8.25
C SER A 251 8.00 25.76 9.60
N SER A 252 8.30 24.90 10.58
CA SER A 252 7.75 24.98 11.93
C SER A 252 8.51 25.89 12.88
N GLY A 253 9.82 26.06 12.68
CA GLY A 253 10.68 26.74 13.65
C GLY A 253 10.81 26.02 15.00
N VAL A 254 10.44 24.74 15.09
CA VAL A 254 10.65 23.92 16.30
C VAL A 254 12.14 23.77 16.62
N ARG A 255 12.44 23.66 17.91
CA ARG A 255 13.81 23.55 18.44
C ARG A 255 14.12 22.14 18.92
N HIS A 256 13.11 21.32 19.18
CA HIS A 256 13.26 19.96 19.70
C HIS A 256 12.54 18.95 18.83
N LEU A 257 13.13 17.76 18.70
CA LEU A 257 12.56 16.62 17.98
C LEU A 257 12.34 15.45 18.93
N VAL A 258 11.16 14.83 18.85
CA VAL A 258 10.89 13.52 19.43
C VAL A 258 10.52 12.55 18.33
N ASP A 259 11.34 11.54 18.11
CA ASP A 259 11.15 10.51 17.10
C ASP A 259 10.65 9.24 17.79
N VAL A 260 9.34 8.98 17.74
CA VAL A 260 8.77 7.77 18.34
C VAL A 260 8.65 6.67 17.31
N TYR A 261 8.92 5.43 17.72
CA TYR A 261 9.13 4.30 16.82
C TYR A 261 10.36 4.52 15.93
N CYS A 262 11.43 5.12 16.50
CA CYS A 262 12.57 5.61 15.71
C CYS A 262 13.37 4.49 15.03
N GLY A 263 13.16 3.22 15.41
CA GLY A 263 13.93 2.08 14.90
C GLY A 263 15.43 2.30 15.08
N VAL A 264 16.17 2.28 13.98
CA VAL A 264 17.62 2.50 13.96
C VAL A 264 18.02 4.00 13.95
N GLY A 265 17.08 4.89 14.27
CA GLY A 265 17.30 6.33 14.41
C GLY A 265 17.27 7.10 13.10
N PHE A 266 16.58 6.60 12.07
CA PHE A 266 16.64 7.17 10.71
C PHE A 266 16.31 8.67 10.68
N PHE A 267 15.09 9.04 11.07
CA PHE A 267 14.67 10.45 11.06
C PHE A 267 15.42 11.28 12.10
N SER A 268 15.63 10.75 13.31
CA SER A 268 16.44 11.42 14.34
C SER A 268 17.81 11.89 13.80
N VAL A 269 18.56 11.01 13.13
CA VAL A 269 19.90 11.32 12.61
C VAL A 269 19.84 12.27 11.42
N GLU A 270 18.90 12.05 10.50
CA GLU A 270 18.72 12.87 9.29
C GLU A 270 18.20 14.29 9.59
N LEU A 271 17.62 14.52 10.76
CA LEU A 271 17.04 15.81 11.16
C LEU A 271 17.79 16.49 12.30
N ALA A 272 18.76 15.82 12.91
CA ALA A 272 19.50 16.30 14.08
C ALA A 272 20.15 17.67 13.88
N ASP A 273 20.56 18.03 12.66
CA ASP A 273 21.15 19.35 12.34
C ASP A 273 20.13 20.49 12.24
N LEU A 274 18.83 20.20 12.22
CA LEU A 274 17.76 21.18 12.14
C LEU A 274 17.20 21.59 13.51
N VAL A 275 17.54 20.84 14.55
CA VAL A 275 17.01 21.02 15.90
C VAL A 275 18.16 21.18 16.90
N GLU A 276 17.87 21.82 18.02
CA GLU A 276 18.84 21.95 19.11
C GLU A 276 19.03 20.64 19.83
N SER A 277 17.97 19.85 19.97
CA SER A 277 18.07 18.51 20.56
C SER A 277 17.02 17.53 20.05
N PHE A 278 17.34 16.24 20.11
CA PHE A 278 16.39 15.17 19.78
C PHE A 278 16.36 14.05 20.83
N ILE A 279 15.21 13.37 20.93
CA ILE A 279 15.06 12.11 21.67
C ILE A 279 14.37 11.10 20.75
N GLY A 280 15.01 9.95 20.53
CA GLY A 280 14.40 8.80 19.89
C GLY A 280 13.84 7.80 20.90
N VAL A 281 12.69 7.20 20.62
CA VAL A 281 12.06 6.16 21.45
C VAL A 281 11.79 4.91 20.62
N GLU A 282 12.27 3.77 21.10
CA GLU A 282 12.11 2.47 20.43
C GLU A 282 12.02 1.32 21.46
N LEU A 283 11.27 0.27 21.13
CA LEU A 283 11.06 -0.92 21.96
C LEU A 283 12.13 -1.99 21.73
N ASP A 284 12.66 -2.08 20.52
CA ASP A 284 13.70 -3.03 20.17
C ASP A 284 15.07 -2.54 20.65
N LYS A 285 15.65 -3.28 21.60
CA LYS A 285 16.98 -3.00 22.16
C LYS A 285 18.09 -2.98 21.10
N MET A 286 18.07 -3.90 20.14
CA MET A 286 19.09 -3.95 19.08
C MET A 286 18.97 -2.75 18.15
N ALA A 287 17.75 -2.30 17.87
CA ALA A 287 17.50 -1.10 17.08
C ALA A 287 17.98 0.16 17.81
N VAL A 288 17.71 0.31 19.12
CA VAL A 288 18.23 1.42 19.95
C VAL A 288 19.76 1.44 19.98
N GLU A 289 20.39 0.28 20.15
CA GLU A 289 21.85 0.18 20.14
C GLU A 289 22.43 0.59 18.77
N ALA A 290 21.80 0.15 17.68
CA ALA A 290 22.17 0.59 16.32
C ALA A 290 21.93 2.10 16.14
N ALA A 291 20.83 2.65 16.64
CA ALA A 291 20.53 4.08 16.57
C ALA A 291 21.60 4.94 17.23
N ARG A 292 22.09 4.53 18.41
CA ARG A 292 23.21 5.20 19.09
C ARG A 292 24.50 5.18 18.27
N ARG A 293 24.82 4.03 17.66
CA ARG A 293 25.99 3.89 16.79
C ARG A 293 25.84 4.72 15.50
N ASN A 294 24.67 4.70 14.87
CA ASN A 294 24.37 5.53 13.71
C ASN A 294 24.53 7.02 14.04
N ALA A 295 23.90 7.52 15.12
CA ALA A 295 24.08 8.91 15.51
C ALA A 295 25.55 9.28 15.73
N THR A 296 26.33 8.41 16.38
CA THR A 296 27.78 8.61 16.57
C THR A 296 28.53 8.67 15.23
N ASN A 297 28.29 7.70 14.34
CA ASN A 297 28.94 7.61 13.02
C ASN A 297 28.60 8.81 12.12
N HIS A 298 27.41 9.38 12.28
CA HIS A 298 26.92 10.57 11.58
C HIS A 298 27.22 11.87 12.34
N HIS A 299 28.04 11.82 13.40
CA HIS A 299 28.44 12.99 14.22
C HIS A 299 27.25 13.79 14.79
N ARG A 300 26.16 13.09 15.14
CA ARG A 300 24.97 13.66 15.77
C ARG A 300 25.04 13.44 17.28
N LEU A 301 25.43 14.49 18.00
CA LEU A 301 25.71 14.45 19.44
C LEU A 301 24.67 15.21 20.29
N ASN A 302 23.70 15.85 19.65
CA ASN A 302 22.70 16.69 20.30
C ASN A 302 21.43 15.92 20.72
N GLY A 303 21.51 14.60 20.87
CA GLY A 303 20.34 13.82 21.26
C GLY A 303 20.68 12.48 21.86
N GLU A 304 19.63 11.76 22.26
CA GLU A 304 19.74 10.45 22.88
C GLU A 304 18.62 9.51 22.45
N TYR A 305 18.76 8.22 22.80
CA TYR A 305 17.78 7.18 22.50
C TYR A 305 17.36 6.44 23.76
N LEU A 306 16.05 6.34 23.97
CA LEU A 306 15.43 5.69 25.11
C LEU A 306 14.78 4.37 24.69
N LEU A 307 15.04 3.32 25.48
CA LEU A 307 14.41 2.01 25.31
C LEU A 307 13.08 1.99 26.09
N GLY A 308 11.96 1.83 25.39
CA GLY A 308 10.66 1.75 26.04
C GLY A 308 9.49 2.03 25.09
N ARG A 309 8.28 2.03 25.64
CA ARG A 309 7.08 2.35 24.88
C ARG A 309 6.94 3.85 24.74
N ALA A 310 6.52 4.31 23.56
CA ALA A 310 6.24 5.72 23.31
C ALA A 310 5.23 6.28 24.31
N GLU A 311 4.16 5.53 24.61
CA GLU A 311 3.10 5.97 25.52
C GLU A 311 3.57 6.19 26.96
N ASP A 312 4.56 5.41 27.41
CA ASP A 312 5.07 5.48 28.77
C ASP A 312 6.08 6.64 28.93
N LEU A 313 6.88 6.90 27.88
CA LEU A 313 8.00 7.84 27.95
C LEU A 313 7.64 9.26 27.50
N LEU A 314 6.70 9.41 26.57
CA LEU A 314 6.33 10.72 26.00
C LEU A 314 5.96 11.78 27.06
N PRO A 315 5.20 11.49 28.14
CA PRO A 315 4.89 12.50 29.15
C PRO A 315 6.14 13.07 29.82
N SER A 316 7.11 12.20 30.15
CA SER A 316 8.39 12.59 30.78
C SER A 316 9.36 13.28 29.81
N ILE A 317 9.29 12.95 28.52
CA ILE A 317 10.06 13.65 27.49
C ILE A 317 9.55 15.09 27.37
N MET A 318 8.24 15.29 27.47
CA MET A 318 7.59 16.58 27.26
C MET A 318 7.71 17.54 28.45
N THR A 319 8.20 17.06 29.60
CA THR A 319 8.68 17.94 30.66
C THR A 319 10.09 18.49 30.38
N ARG A 320 10.88 17.77 29.56
CA ARG A 320 12.24 18.16 29.17
C ARG A 320 12.24 19.01 27.90
N PHE A 321 11.40 18.67 26.94
CA PHE A 321 11.22 19.39 25.68
C PHE A 321 9.86 20.09 25.70
N PRO A 322 9.81 21.43 25.83
CA PRO A 322 8.55 22.17 25.85
C PRO A 322 7.70 21.84 24.61
N PRO A 323 6.43 21.40 24.78
CA PRO A 323 5.61 20.96 23.64
C PRO A 323 5.51 22.00 22.52
N LYS A 324 5.40 23.29 22.88
CA LYS A 324 5.31 24.42 21.93
C LYS A 324 6.55 24.65 21.06
N GLU A 325 7.67 24.03 21.40
CA GLU A 325 8.94 24.12 20.67
C GLU A 325 9.33 22.75 20.08
N THR A 326 8.43 21.77 20.12
CA THR A 326 8.72 20.37 19.81
C THR A 326 7.91 19.86 18.62
N VAL A 327 8.59 19.15 17.71
CA VAL A 327 7.96 18.27 16.73
C VAL A 327 8.01 16.83 17.20
N VAL A 328 6.91 16.10 17.03
CA VAL A 328 6.87 14.65 17.20
C VAL A 328 6.76 13.98 15.83
N ILE A 329 7.68 13.06 15.53
CA ILE A 329 7.63 12.20 14.35
C ILE A 329 7.01 10.85 14.73
N LEU A 330 6.04 10.41 13.94
CA LEU A 330 5.38 9.12 14.04
C LEU A 330 5.65 8.32 12.76
N ASP A 331 6.33 7.18 12.86
CA ASP A 331 6.41 6.16 11.79
C ASP A 331 5.89 4.80 12.31
N PRO A 332 4.58 4.68 12.56
CA PRO A 332 4.01 3.49 13.17
C PRO A 332 3.88 2.32 12.18
N PRO A 333 3.65 1.09 12.68
CA PRO A 333 3.33 -0.05 11.83
C PRO A 333 2.04 0.19 11.02
N ARG A 334 1.77 -0.69 10.04
CA ARG A 334 0.57 -0.61 9.16
C ARG A 334 -0.78 -0.53 9.88
N THR A 335 -0.86 -0.95 11.14
CA THR A 335 -2.07 -0.83 11.98
C THR A 335 -2.35 0.60 12.45
N GLY A 336 -1.41 1.53 12.25
CA GLY A 336 -1.43 2.89 12.79
C GLY A 336 -1.03 2.92 14.27
N CYS A 337 -1.23 4.08 14.90
CA CYS A 337 -1.00 4.28 16.32
C CYS A 337 -2.12 3.63 17.17
N LEU A 338 -1.79 3.29 18.41
CA LEU A 338 -2.81 2.95 19.40
C LEU A 338 -3.60 4.20 19.77
N LYS A 339 -4.87 4.02 20.16
CA LYS A 339 -5.75 5.14 20.52
C LYS A 339 -5.15 5.92 21.70
N GLU A 340 -4.58 5.22 22.67
CA GLU A 340 -3.93 5.78 23.85
C GLU A 340 -2.77 6.70 23.47
N SER A 341 -1.97 6.33 22.45
CA SER A 341 -0.87 7.16 21.95
C SER A 341 -1.40 8.44 21.31
N LEU A 342 -2.49 8.36 20.55
CA LEU A 342 -3.13 9.54 19.93
C LEU A 342 -3.76 10.47 20.97
N ASP A 343 -4.44 9.91 21.97
CA ASP A 343 -5.03 10.67 23.08
C ASP A 343 -3.92 11.40 23.87
N LEU A 344 -2.79 10.74 24.09
CA LEU A 344 -1.63 11.34 24.76
C LEU A 344 -1.03 12.49 23.96
N LEU A 345 -0.90 12.36 22.63
CA LEU A 345 -0.46 13.46 21.75
C LEU A 345 -1.42 14.65 21.76
N ARG A 346 -2.73 14.39 21.88
CA ARG A 346 -3.75 15.44 22.07
C ARG A 346 -3.66 16.09 23.45
N GLN A 347 -3.20 15.37 24.47
CA GLN A 347 -3.03 15.90 25.81
C GLN A 347 -1.75 16.75 25.92
N VAL A 348 -0.63 16.24 25.42
CA VAL A 348 0.68 16.88 25.47
C VAL A 348 0.76 18.09 24.54
N ARG A 349 0.12 18.02 23.37
CA ARG A 349 0.05 19.09 22.37
C ARG A 349 1.41 19.62 21.91
N PRO A 350 2.30 18.79 21.34
CA PRO A 350 3.45 19.31 20.60
C PRO A 350 3.02 20.30 19.50
N ALA A 351 3.90 21.24 19.17
CA ALA A 351 3.64 22.27 18.15
C ALA A 351 3.39 21.67 16.77
N GLN A 352 4.07 20.56 16.47
CA GLN A 352 3.97 19.85 15.20
C GLN A 352 3.93 18.33 15.43
N ILE A 353 3.14 17.65 14.63
CA ILE A 353 3.22 16.20 14.45
C ILE A 353 3.48 15.92 12.98
N LEU A 354 4.55 15.18 12.67
CA LEU A 354 4.78 14.61 11.35
C LEU A 354 4.44 13.13 11.41
N TYR A 355 3.38 12.74 10.70
CA TYR A 355 2.93 11.35 10.63
C TYR A 355 3.32 10.76 9.28
N ILE A 356 4.28 9.83 9.31
CA ILE A 356 4.73 9.04 8.15
C ILE A 356 3.99 7.70 8.16
N SER A 357 3.38 7.32 7.03
CA SER A 357 2.65 6.05 6.95
C SER A 357 2.54 5.49 5.54
N CYS A 358 2.79 4.20 5.42
CA CYS A 358 2.56 3.42 4.19
C CYS A 358 1.11 2.92 4.02
N HIS A 359 0.18 3.29 4.93
CA HIS A 359 -1.19 2.79 4.94
C HIS A 359 -2.23 3.93 5.05
N PRO A 360 -2.71 4.48 3.92
CA PRO A 360 -3.56 5.66 3.90
C PRO A 360 -4.86 5.57 4.71
N ALA A 361 -5.48 4.39 4.82
CA ALA A 361 -6.76 4.25 5.52
C ALA A 361 -6.61 4.39 7.04
N THR A 362 -5.53 3.85 7.64
CA THR A 362 -5.26 4.02 9.07
C THR A 362 -4.72 5.41 9.35
N LEU A 363 -3.91 5.97 8.44
CA LEU A 363 -3.52 7.38 8.49
C LEU A 363 -4.74 8.31 8.53
N ALA A 364 -5.69 8.18 7.60
CA ALA A 364 -6.89 9.02 7.55
C ALA A 364 -7.71 8.94 8.86
N ARG A 365 -7.87 7.73 9.43
CA ARG A 365 -8.50 7.52 10.74
C ARG A 365 -7.76 8.27 11.85
N ASP A 366 -6.44 8.10 11.95
CA ASP A 366 -5.64 8.67 13.03
C ASP A 366 -5.60 10.20 12.93
N LEU A 367 -5.47 10.74 11.71
CA LEU A 367 -5.56 12.17 11.44
C LEU A 367 -6.93 12.75 11.84
N SER A 368 -8.02 12.02 11.58
CA SER A 368 -9.35 12.46 12.03
C SER A 368 -9.43 12.58 13.55
N LEU A 369 -8.80 11.65 14.29
CA LEU A 369 -8.78 11.67 15.76
C LEU A 369 -7.90 12.80 16.30
N LEU A 370 -6.72 13.01 15.70
CA LEU A 370 -5.82 14.10 16.08
C LEU A 370 -6.43 15.48 15.78
N CYS A 371 -7.09 15.64 14.64
CA CYS A 371 -7.71 16.91 14.21
C CYS A 371 -9.13 17.12 14.76
N ALA A 372 -9.65 16.21 15.59
CA ALA A 372 -10.96 16.37 16.23
C ALA A 372 -10.95 17.59 17.17
N GLU A 373 -12.10 18.25 17.31
CA GLU A 373 -12.28 19.44 18.17
C GLU A 373 -11.30 20.60 17.85
N GLY A 374 -10.66 20.60 16.68
CA GLY A 374 -9.71 21.64 16.28
C GLY A 374 -8.38 21.59 17.02
N MET A 375 -8.04 20.44 17.63
CA MET A 375 -6.78 20.26 18.37
C MET A 375 -5.57 20.46 17.46
N TYR A 376 -5.61 19.86 16.27
CA TYR A 376 -4.64 20.06 15.21
C TYR A 376 -5.32 20.45 13.90
N SER A 377 -4.59 21.19 13.06
CA SER A 377 -4.90 21.41 11.66
C SER A 377 -3.98 20.55 10.79
N LEU A 378 -4.54 19.92 9.76
CA LEU A 378 -3.76 19.19 8.77
C LEU A 378 -3.32 20.19 7.71
N SER A 379 -2.03 20.52 7.68
CA SER A 379 -1.46 21.49 6.76
C SER A 379 -1.36 20.91 5.35
N ARG A 380 -0.64 19.80 5.22
CA ARG A 380 -0.35 19.14 3.95
C ARG A 380 -0.14 17.64 4.15
N VAL A 381 -0.41 16.89 3.09
CA VAL A 381 -0.07 15.48 2.95
C VAL A 381 0.70 15.34 1.65
N THR A 382 1.96 14.92 1.76
CA THR A 382 2.81 14.68 0.61
C THR A 382 2.97 13.17 0.43
N PRO A 383 2.32 12.55 -0.56
CA PRO A 383 2.51 11.15 -0.87
C PRO A 383 3.78 10.93 -1.69
N LEU A 384 4.46 9.82 -1.44
CA LEU A 384 5.66 9.35 -2.12
C LEU A 384 5.46 7.93 -2.61
N ASP A 385 5.81 7.67 -3.86
CA ASP A 385 5.76 6.33 -4.42
C ASP A 385 6.95 5.47 -3.98
N MET A 386 7.05 5.19 -2.68
CA MET A 386 8.08 4.29 -2.13
C MET A 386 7.94 2.84 -2.60
N PHE A 387 6.78 2.49 -3.16
CA PHE A 387 6.47 1.14 -3.63
C PHE A 387 5.85 1.13 -5.05
N PRO A 388 6.62 1.53 -6.08
CA PRO A 388 6.18 1.48 -7.48
C PRO A 388 5.71 0.08 -7.87
N GLN A 389 4.80 -0.03 -8.85
CA GLN A 389 4.22 -1.29 -9.30
C GLN A 389 3.32 -2.01 -8.28
N THR A 390 3.15 -1.43 -7.09
CA THR A 390 2.25 -1.92 -6.04
C THR A 390 1.19 -0.89 -5.72
N GLN A 391 0.14 -1.32 -5.04
CA GLN A 391 -0.91 -0.44 -4.50
C GLN A 391 -0.46 0.44 -3.33
N HIS A 392 0.70 0.16 -2.72
CA HIS A 392 1.15 0.88 -1.54
C HIS A 392 1.70 2.27 -1.91
N VAL A 393 1.52 3.21 -0.99
CA VAL A 393 2.00 4.58 -1.10
C VAL A 393 2.42 5.03 0.30
N GLU A 394 3.55 5.71 0.39
CA GLU A 394 4.04 6.32 1.63
C GLU A 394 3.48 7.74 1.70
N CYS A 395 3.02 8.19 2.86
CA CYS A 395 2.51 9.53 3.03
C CYS A 395 3.21 10.22 4.19
N VAL A 396 3.60 11.48 4.01
CA VAL A 396 4.03 12.37 5.09
C VAL A 396 2.91 13.38 5.33
N ALA A 397 2.24 13.29 6.48
CA ALA A 397 1.22 14.23 6.91
C ALA A 397 1.78 15.22 7.94
N ASP A 398 1.59 16.51 7.70
CA ASP A 398 2.05 17.60 8.57
C ASP A 398 0.88 18.20 9.34
N LEU A 399 0.84 17.94 10.65
CA LEU A 399 -0.16 18.49 11.57
C LEU A 399 0.44 19.62 12.41
N ARG A 400 -0.29 20.72 12.52
CA ARG A 400 0.09 21.90 13.32
C ARG A 400 -0.92 22.16 14.41
N GLU A 401 -0.42 22.56 15.56
CA GLU A 401 -1.27 22.89 16.70
C GLU A 401 -2.07 24.20 16.44
N GLY A 402 -3.41 24.14 16.53
CA GLY A 402 -4.29 25.32 16.63
C GLY A 402 -4.61 26.13 15.34
N LEU A 403 -5.68 26.94 15.47
CA LEU A 403 -6.60 27.54 14.46
C LEU A 403 -6.00 28.07 13.14
N ALA A 404 -5.80 27.18 12.17
CA ALA A 404 -6.17 27.47 10.79
C ALA A 404 -7.36 26.58 10.45
N SER A 405 -8.42 27.14 9.86
CA SER A 405 -9.54 26.35 9.35
C SER A 405 -8.98 25.38 8.30
N SER A 406 -8.73 24.13 8.70
CA SER A 406 -8.59 23.05 7.74
C SER A 406 -9.81 23.16 6.82
N PRO A 407 -9.66 23.09 5.48
CA PRO A 407 -10.80 22.95 4.59
C PRO A 407 -11.40 21.56 4.83
N LYS A 408 -12.12 21.41 5.94
CA LYS A 408 -12.97 20.27 6.25
C LYS A 408 -14.22 20.44 5.40
N LEU A 409 -14.68 19.34 4.83
CA LEU A 409 -16.01 19.30 4.23
C LEU A 409 -17.01 19.67 5.35
N GLU A 410 -17.89 20.64 5.09
CA GLU A 410 -19.04 20.86 5.96
C GLU A 410 -19.75 19.52 6.11
N ALA A 411 -20.10 19.15 7.35
CA ALA A 411 -20.75 17.89 7.62
C ALA A 411 -22.07 17.84 6.85
N VAL A 412 -22.10 17.09 5.74
CA VAL A 412 -23.34 16.79 5.03
C VAL A 412 -24.18 15.99 6.02
N PRO A 413 -25.38 16.48 6.43
CA PRO A 413 -26.21 15.75 7.37
C PRO A 413 -26.50 14.37 6.78
N CYS A 414 -26.11 13.36 7.55
CA CYS A 414 -26.35 11.96 7.23
C CYS A 414 -27.84 11.81 6.92
N CYS A 415 -28.15 11.36 5.70
CA CYS A 415 -29.51 11.12 5.21
C CYS A 415 -30.34 10.42 6.31
N PRO A 416 -31.55 10.90 6.66
CA PRO A 416 -32.31 10.34 7.76
C PRO A 416 -32.59 8.86 7.48
N ARG A 417 -32.28 8.02 8.47
CA ARG A 417 -32.71 6.62 8.47
C ARG A 417 -34.22 6.60 8.27
N LEU A 418 -34.66 5.93 7.21
CA LEU A 418 -36.03 5.47 7.08
C LEU A 418 -36.26 4.39 8.14
N ASP A 419 -36.49 4.83 9.37
CA ASP A 419 -37.14 4.00 10.38
C ASP A 419 -38.63 3.96 10.02
N SER A 420 -39.00 2.79 9.55
CA SER A 420 -40.29 2.41 9.02
C SER A 420 -41.38 2.38 10.10
N ILE A 421 -42.59 2.77 9.67
CA ILE A 421 -43.91 2.32 10.14
C ILE A 421 -44.44 3.04 11.38
N ALA A 422 -45.10 4.18 11.13
CA ALA A 422 -46.24 4.59 11.94
C ALA A 422 -47.47 3.77 11.51
N THR A 423 -47.94 2.93 12.42
CA THR A 423 -49.28 2.31 12.37
C THR A 423 -50.35 3.39 12.55
N LEU A 424 -51.05 3.68 11.46
CA LEU A 424 -52.41 4.22 11.40
C LEU A 424 -53.02 3.47 10.20
N ASN A 425 -54.18 2.84 10.26
CA ASN A 425 -55.31 3.06 11.14
C ASN A 425 -56.33 1.91 10.90
N PRO A 426 -57.57 1.99 11.42
CA PRO A 426 -58.60 2.58 10.56
C PRO A 426 -59.08 3.96 11.00
#